data_AF-A0A151WUB7-F1
#
_entry.id   AF-A0A151WUB7-F1
#
_cell.length_a   1.000
_cell.length_b   1.000
_cell.length_c   1.000
_cell.angle_alpha   90.00
_cell.angle_beta   90.00
_cell.angle_gamma   90.00
#
_symmetry.space_group_name_H-M   'P 1'
#
loop_
_entity.id
_entity.type
_entity.pdbx_description
1 polymer ?
#
loop_
_entity_poly.entity_id
_entity_poly.type
_entity_poly.pdbx_seq_one_letter_code
_entity_poly.pdbx_strand_id
1 'polypeptide(L)'
;MTETLERALTPLMTTNSLWDLGMFEHPLGQPRPYLSCLYVLAKWSFLTYSNYYPRYIYQQDDFIYLSTFKPLITIILILISFCRFKELKMCLRELAIVDDTLEALGMPKEYQRLHNWIIRMIIGWILYIFADVAYYNLFFIFFVPNYILNSFYTTYLLFIKNYPIIVIIIYVLISGTILGLVHVYTFTS
;
A
#
# COMPACT_ATOMS: atom_id res chain seq x y z
N MET A 1 -13.52 -24.13 13.42
CA MET A 1 -13.92 -23.09 12.45
C MET A 1 -12.67 -22.77 11.67
N THR A 2 -12.52 -23.29 10.45
CA THR A 2 -11.26 -23.23 9.70
C THR A 2 -11.01 -21.78 9.27
N GLU A 3 -9.93 -21.18 9.78
CA GLU A 3 -9.43 -19.93 9.22
C GLU A 3 -8.91 -20.23 7.81
N THR A 4 -9.58 -19.68 6.79
CA THR A 4 -9.15 -19.80 5.40
C THR A 4 -8.07 -18.77 5.10
N LEU A 5 -7.14 -19.09 4.20
CA LEU A 5 -6.10 -18.18 3.70
C LEU A 5 -6.65 -16.79 3.32
N GLU A 6 -7.82 -16.76 2.70
CA GLU A 6 -8.51 -15.54 2.33
C GLU A 6 -8.84 -14.65 3.54
N ARG A 7 -9.21 -15.25 4.67
CA ARG A 7 -9.48 -14.55 5.93
C ARG A 7 -8.20 -13.99 6.56
N ALA A 8 -7.09 -14.71 6.46
CA ALA A 8 -5.79 -14.26 6.96
C ALA A 8 -5.20 -13.10 6.14
N LEU A 9 -5.53 -13.03 4.84
CA LEU A 9 -5.13 -11.93 3.96
C LEU A 9 -6.12 -10.76 3.93
N THR A 10 -7.30 -10.92 4.52
CA THR A 10 -8.32 -9.87 4.60
C THR A 10 -7.80 -8.54 5.18
N PRO A 11 -7.03 -8.49 6.28
CA PRO A 11 -6.47 -7.22 6.76
C PRO A 11 -5.50 -6.58 5.76
N LEU A 12 -4.76 -7.36 4.98
CA LEU A 12 -3.88 -6.84 3.94
C LEU A 12 -4.70 -6.28 2.75
N MET A 13 -5.73 -7.02 2.32
CA MET A 13 -6.61 -6.61 1.21
C MET A 13 -7.44 -5.37 1.55
N THR A 14 -7.97 -5.29 2.77
CA THR A 14 -8.71 -4.11 3.25
C THR A 14 -7.80 -2.89 3.33
N THR A 15 -6.58 -3.05 3.87
CA THR A 15 -5.57 -1.98 3.86
C THR A 15 -5.24 -1.53 2.42
N ASN A 16 -5.11 -2.47 1.48
CA ASN A 16 -4.87 -2.16 0.07
C ASN A 16 -6.01 -1.34 -0.56
N SER A 17 -7.26 -1.64 -0.22
CA SER A 17 -8.42 -0.87 -0.66
C SER A 17 -8.48 0.53 -0.04
N LEU A 18 -8.11 0.69 1.24
CA LEU A 18 -8.12 1.98 1.95
C LEU A 18 -7.08 2.97 1.40
N TRP A 19 -5.95 2.48 0.92
CA TRP A 19 -4.87 3.28 0.33
C TRP A 19 -4.97 3.43 -1.19
N ASP A 20 -6.15 3.14 -1.77
CA ASP A 20 -6.45 3.24 -3.22
C ASP A 20 -5.52 2.42 -4.13
N LEU A 21 -4.93 1.35 -3.59
CA LEU A 21 -4.08 0.41 -4.31
C LEU A 21 -4.85 -0.84 -4.78
N GLY A 22 -6.08 -1.03 -4.30
CA GLY A 22 -6.91 -2.22 -4.53
C GLY A 22 -8.29 -1.90 -5.08
N MET A 23 -8.86 -2.84 -5.84
CA MET A 23 -10.20 -2.71 -6.39
C MET A 23 -11.25 -2.56 -5.29
N PHE A 24 -12.09 -1.54 -5.39
CA PHE A 24 -13.32 -1.43 -4.60
C PHE A 24 -14.22 -2.65 -4.84
N GLU A 25 -14.24 -3.58 -3.87
CA GLU A 25 -15.28 -4.59 -3.72
C GLU A 25 -16.35 -4.05 -2.76
N HIS A 26 -17.13 -3.07 -3.24
CA HIS A 26 -18.33 -2.63 -2.52
C HIS A 26 -19.52 -2.58 -3.50
N PRO A 27 -20.55 -3.42 -3.34
CA PRO A 27 -20.75 -4.44 -2.30
C PRO A 27 -19.86 -5.69 -2.46
N LEU A 28 -19.60 -6.37 -1.33
CA LEU A 28 -18.88 -7.65 -1.25
C LEU A 28 -19.48 -8.67 -2.23
N GLY A 29 -18.69 -9.10 -3.21
CA GLY A 29 -19.10 -10.08 -4.23
C GLY A 29 -19.30 -9.53 -5.65
N GLN A 30 -19.29 -8.21 -5.85
CA GLN A 30 -19.25 -7.59 -7.18
C GLN A 30 -18.05 -6.65 -7.33
N PRO A 31 -16.85 -7.15 -7.68
CA PRO A 31 -15.74 -6.28 -8.00
C PRO A 31 -16.11 -5.40 -9.20
N ARG A 32 -16.05 -4.07 -9.03
CA ARG A 32 -16.18 -3.09 -10.13
C ARG A 32 -14.81 -2.57 -10.53
N PRO A 33 -13.97 -3.38 -11.21
CA PRO A 33 -12.58 -3.08 -11.52
C PRO A 33 -12.45 -1.73 -12.25
N TYR A 34 -13.35 -1.49 -13.19
CA TYR A 34 -13.27 -0.33 -14.07
C TYR A 34 -13.53 1.01 -13.33
N LEU A 35 -14.53 1.05 -12.45
CA LEU A 35 -14.84 2.27 -11.68
C LEU A 35 -13.75 2.57 -10.65
N SER A 36 -13.23 1.53 -9.98
CA SER A 36 -12.11 1.67 -9.06
C SER A 36 -10.87 2.19 -9.79
N CYS A 37 -10.59 1.68 -10.99
CA CYS A 37 -9.48 2.15 -11.82
C CYS A 37 -9.61 3.63 -12.17
N LEU A 38 -10.79 4.01 -12.69
CA LEU A 38 -11.05 5.37 -13.13
C LEU A 38 -10.94 6.35 -11.94
N TYR A 39 -11.43 5.95 -10.76
CA TYR A 39 -11.28 6.73 -9.53
C TYR A 39 -9.81 6.93 -9.13
N VAL A 40 -9.05 5.83 -9.04
CA VAL A 40 -7.63 5.87 -8.69
C VAL A 40 -6.86 6.73 -9.69
N LEU A 41 -7.09 6.53 -10.98
CA LEU A 41 -6.43 7.27 -12.06
C LEU A 41 -6.79 8.75 -12.01
N ALA A 42 -8.06 9.11 -11.81
CA ALA A 42 -8.49 10.50 -11.66
C ALA A 42 -7.87 11.17 -10.42
N LYS A 43 -7.82 10.47 -9.27
CA LYS A 43 -7.19 10.97 -8.05
C LYS A 43 -5.69 11.23 -8.25
N TRP A 44 -4.97 10.29 -8.85
CA TRP A 44 -3.54 10.44 -9.13
C TRP A 44 -3.24 11.48 -10.20
N SER A 45 -4.06 11.60 -11.24
CA SER A 45 -3.97 12.68 -12.22
C SER A 45 -4.18 14.04 -11.56
N PHE A 46 -5.19 14.16 -10.68
CA PHE A 46 -5.45 15.39 -9.93
C PHE A 46 -4.29 15.73 -9.00
N LEU A 47 -3.76 14.77 -8.23
CA LEU A 47 -2.60 14.96 -7.36
C LEU A 47 -1.36 15.38 -8.16
N THR A 48 -1.11 14.71 -9.29
CA THR A 48 0.01 15.02 -10.20
C THR A 48 -0.08 16.44 -10.72
N TYR A 49 -1.25 16.84 -11.22
CA TYR A 49 -1.44 18.17 -11.78
C TYR A 49 -1.45 19.30 -10.74
N SER A 50 -2.10 19.08 -9.59
CA SER A 50 -2.28 20.13 -8.57
C SER A 50 -1.06 20.34 -7.67
N ASN A 51 -0.31 19.27 -7.36
CA ASN A 51 0.75 19.33 -6.35
C ASN A 51 2.14 19.04 -6.92
N TYR A 52 2.28 17.96 -7.70
CA TYR A 52 3.60 17.55 -8.18
C TYR A 52 4.10 18.43 -9.33
N TYR A 53 3.24 18.71 -10.31
CA TYR A 53 3.59 19.49 -11.50
C TYR A 53 4.01 20.94 -11.20
N PRO A 54 3.28 21.72 -10.39
CA PRO A 54 3.69 23.09 -10.05
C PRO A 54 5.00 23.09 -9.27
N ARG A 55 5.19 22.11 -8.39
CA ARG A 55 6.44 21.96 -7.64
C ARG A 55 7.66 21.76 -8.55
N TYR A 56 7.52 21.03 -9.65
CA TYR A 56 8.59 20.90 -10.64
C TYR A 56 8.89 22.21 -11.38
N ILE A 57 7.86 23.00 -11.70
CA ILE A 57 8.05 24.29 -12.37
C ILE A 57 8.75 25.29 -11.43
N TYR A 58 8.37 25.32 -10.16
CA TYR A 58 8.94 26.25 -9.18
C TYR A 58 10.31 25.79 -8.63
N GLN A 59 10.63 24.49 -8.66
CA GLN A 59 11.97 23.98 -8.34
C GLN A 59 12.87 24.02 -9.59
N GLN A 60 13.33 25.22 -9.93
CA GLN A 60 14.26 25.47 -11.02
C GLN A 60 15.72 25.26 -10.57
N ASP A 61 16.05 24.05 -10.13
CA ASP A 61 17.43 23.60 -9.90
C ASP A 61 17.73 22.45 -10.87
N ASP A 62 18.87 22.51 -11.57
CA ASP A 62 19.31 21.56 -12.62
C ASP A 62 19.54 20.10 -12.14
N PHE A 63 19.30 19.81 -10.86
CA PHE A 63 19.43 18.47 -10.29
C PHE A 63 18.11 17.71 -10.35
N ILE A 64 18.08 16.64 -11.16
CA ILE A 64 16.99 15.65 -11.14
C ILE A 64 16.99 14.96 -9.77
N TYR A 65 16.15 15.46 -8.87
CA TYR A 65 16.07 14.94 -7.52
C TYR A 65 15.43 13.54 -7.51
N LEU A 66 15.91 12.63 -6.64
CA LEU A 66 15.29 11.30 -6.44
C LEU A 66 13.80 11.39 -6.09
N SER A 67 13.33 12.53 -5.57
CA SER A 67 11.91 12.77 -5.32
C SER A 67 11.05 12.81 -6.59
N THR A 68 11.65 13.08 -7.76
CA THR A 68 10.96 13.16 -9.04
C THR A 68 10.49 11.79 -9.55
N PHE A 69 11.29 10.75 -9.29
CA PHE A 69 10.98 9.39 -9.72
C PHE A 69 9.94 8.71 -8.85
N LYS A 70 9.80 9.10 -7.57
CA LYS A 70 8.86 8.50 -6.61
C LYS A 70 7.40 8.48 -7.11
N PRO A 71 6.78 9.60 -7.55
CA PRO A 71 5.42 9.58 -8.07
C PRO A 71 5.29 8.76 -9.37
N LEU A 72 6.30 8.80 -10.25
CA LEU A 72 6.29 8.01 -11.50
C LEU A 72 6.32 6.50 -11.22
N ILE A 73 7.22 6.05 -10.35
CA ILE A 73 7.30 4.66 -9.90
C ILE A 73 5.94 4.23 -9.32
N THR A 74 5.32 5.10 -8.53
CA THR A 74 4.02 4.81 -7.91
C THR A 74 2.91 4.64 -8.93
N ILE A 75 2.83 5.51 -9.95
CA ILE A 75 1.86 5.38 -11.05
C ILE A 75 2.07 4.06 -11.80
N ILE A 76 3.32 3.70 -12.09
CA ILE A 76 3.66 2.43 -12.76
C ILE A 76 3.23 1.24 -11.90
N LEU A 77 3.49 1.26 -10.60
CA LEU A 77 3.11 0.18 -9.68
C LEU A 77 1.58 0.00 -9.61
N ILE A 78 0.82 1.08 -9.63
CA ILE A 78 -0.65 1.04 -9.65
C ILE A 78 -1.18 0.45 -10.96
N LEU A 79 -0.58 0.83 -12.10
CA LEU A 79 -0.94 0.24 -13.38
C LEU A 79 -0.62 -1.26 -13.42
N ILE A 80 0.54 -1.65 -12.89
CA ILE A 80 0.93 -3.06 -12.77
C ILE A 80 -0.04 -3.82 -11.87
N SER A 81 -0.36 -3.29 -10.69
CA SER A 81 -1.29 -3.94 -9.75
C SER A 81 -2.66 -4.14 -10.39
N PHE A 82 -3.14 -3.17 -11.17
CA PHE A 82 -4.39 -3.26 -11.88
C PHE A 82 -4.37 -4.32 -12.99
N CYS A 83 -3.34 -4.33 -13.82
CA CYS A 83 -3.18 -5.31 -14.91
C CYS A 83 -3.07 -6.74 -14.36
N ARG A 84 -2.31 -6.92 -13.28
CA ARG A 84 -2.01 -8.22 -12.65
C ARG A 84 -3.05 -8.66 -11.62
N PHE A 85 -4.10 -7.86 -11.37
CA PHE A 85 -5.05 -8.15 -10.29
C PHE A 85 -5.76 -9.51 -10.46
N LYS A 86 -6.16 -9.84 -11.71
CA LYS A 86 -6.80 -11.12 -12.01
C LYS A 86 -5.86 -12.31 -11.74
N GLU A 87 -4.59 -12.16 -12.13
CA GLU A 87 -3.55 -13.17 -11.90
C GLU A 87 -3.30 -13.35 -10.39
N LEU A 88 -3.23 -12.25 -9.63
CA LEU A 88 -3.09 -12.29 -8.18
C LEU A 88 -4.25 -13.03 -7.51
N LYS A 89 -5.50 -12.75 -7.92
CA LYS A 89 -6.69 -13.42 -7.38
C LYS A 89 -6.70 -14.93 -7.70
N MET A 90 -6.25 -15.30 -8.89
CA MET A 90 -6.12 -16.71 -9.29
C MET A 90 -5.03 -17.41 -8.46
N CYS A 91 -3.86 -16.78 -8.30
CA CYS A 91 -2.76 -17.29 -7.49
C CYS A 91 -3.17 -17.52 -6.03
N LEU A 92 -3.92 -16.58 -5.43
CA LEU A 92 -4.44 -16.74 -4.07
C LEU A 92 -5.42 -17.90 -3.94
N ARG A 93 -6.24 -18.16 -4.97
CA ARG A 93 -7.16 -19.29 -4.99
C ARG A 93 -6.43 -20.62 -5.14
N GLU A 94 -5.42 -20.68 -6.00
CA GLU A 94 -4.57 -21.87 -6.13
C GLU A 94 -3.82 -22.16 -4.84
N LEU A 95 -3.28 -21.12 -4.18
CA LEU A 95 -2.61 -21.25 -2.90
C LEU A 95 -3.55 -21.80 -1.82
N ALA A 96 -4.82 -21.37 -1.82
CA ALA A 96 -5.82 -21.91 -0.89
C ALA A 96 -6.07 -23.40 -1.10
N ILE A 97 -6.11 -23.87 -2.36
CA ILE A 97 -6.30 -25.28 -2.68
C ILE A 97 -5.07 -26.11 -2.26
N VAL A 98 -3.87 -25.63 -2.58
CA VAL A 98 -2.62 -26.29 -2.16
C VAL A 98 -2.54 -26.37 -0.63
N ASP A 99 -2.98 -25.32 0.07
CA ASP A 99 -3.03 -25.31 1.53
C ASP A 99 -3.97 -26.38 2.10
N ASP A 100 -5.19 -26.51 1.55
CA ASP A 100 -6.14 -27.55 1.96
C ASP A 100 -5.56 -28.96 1.75
N THR A 101 -4.75 -29.17 0.70
CA THR A 101 -4.05 -30.44 0.49
C THR A 101 -2.90 -30.67 1.47
N LEU A 102 -2.19 -29.62 1.89
CA LEU A 102 -1.13 -29.71 2.92
C LEU A 102 -1.72 -30.05 4.30
N GLU A 103 -2.89 -29.51 4.63
CA GLU A 103 -3.62 -29.87 5.86
C GLU A 103 -3.99 -31.37 5.85
N ALA A 104 -4.44 -31.89 4.70
CA ALA A 104 -4.73 -33.32 4.54
C ALA A 104 -3.48 -34.21 4.66
N LEU A 105 -2.28 -33.67 4.39
CA LEU A 105 -0.99 -34.34 4.60
C LEU A 105 -0.45 -34.21 6.03
N GLY A 106 -1.18 -33.55 6.93
CA GLY A 106 -0.84 -33.45 8.36
C GLY A 106 0.06 -32.26 8.73
N MET A 107 0.26 -31.29 7.84
CA MET A 107 1.02 -30.08 8.14
C MET A 107 0.18 -29.09 8.96
N PRO A 108 0.71 -28.52 10.07
CA PRO A 108 -0.04 -27.60 10.91
C PRO A 108 -0.21 -26.22 10.25
N LYS A 109 -1.41 -25.65 10.35
CA LYS A 109 -1.74 -24.32 9.81
C LYS A 109 -1.01 -23.21 10.58
N GLU A 110 0.01 -22.59 9.99
CA GLU A 110 0.67 -21.38 10.53
C GLU A 110 -0.07 -20.06 10.17
N TYR A 111 -1.29 -20.12 9.62
CA TYR A 111 -2.05 -18.92 9.20
C TYR A 111 -2.23 -17.89 10.29
N GLN A 112 -2.48 -18.33 11.51
CA GLN A 112 -2.70 -17.42 12.63
C GLN A 112 -1.43 -16.65 12.99
N ARG A 113 -0.26 -17.28 12.80
CA ARG A 113 1.05 -16.63 12.95
C ARG A 113 1.30 -15.62 11.84
N LEU A 114 0.99 -15.97 10.59
CA LEU A 114 1.10 -15.07 9.44
C LEU A 114 0.17 -13.85 9.59
N HIS A 115 -1.11 -14.09 9.92
CA HIS A 115 -2.10 -13.05 10.16
C HIS A 115 -1.67 -12.09 11.28
N ASN A 116 -1.19 -12.61 12.41
CA ASN A 116 -0.67 -11.79 13.51
C ASN A 116 0.58 -11.00 13.10
N TRP A 117 1.42 -11.56 12.24
CA TRP A 117 2.61 -10.89 11.72
C TRP A 117 2.25 -9.73 10.78
N ILE A 118 1.28 -9.95 9.87
CA ILE A 118 0.72 -8.93 8.99
C ILE A 118 0.09 -7.79 9.81
N ILE A 119 -0.74 -8.12 10.82
CA ILE A 119 -1.34 -7.11 11.70
C ILE A 119 -0.26 -6.30 12.43
N ARG A 120 0.76 -6.97 12.99
CA ARG A 120 1.87 -6.29 13.68
C ARG A 120 2.61 -5.33 12.75
N MET A 121 2.83 -5.74 11.50
CA MET A 121 3.41 -4.86 10.49
C MET A 121 2.51 -3.67 10.20
N ILE A 122 1.21 -3.86 9.93
CA ILE A 122 0.27 -2.76 9.67
C ILE A 122 0.25 -1.76 10.82
N ILE A 123 0.25 -2.22 12.07
CA ILE A 123 0.29 -1.34 13.26
C ILE A 123 1.60 -0.54 13.29
N GLY A 124 2.74 -1.20 13.09
CA GLY A 124 4.05 -0.52 13.04
C GLY A 124 4.11 0.54 11.92
N TRP A 125 3.52 0.23 10.76
CA TRP A 125 3.38 1.14 9.63
C TRP A 125 2.56 2.39 9.99
N ILE A 126 1.40 2.20 10.61
CA ILE A 126 0.53 3.31 11.03
C ILE A 126 1.27 4.20 12.03
N LEU A 127 1.92 3.60 13.03
CA LEU A 127 2.71 4.34 14.02
C LEU A 127 3.85 5.13 13.38
N TYR A 128 4.56 4.55 12.40
CA TYR A 128 5.63 5.24 11.68
C TYR A 128 5.13 6.48 10.94
N ILE A 129 4.00 6.39 10.23
CA ILE A 129 3.41 7.52 9.50
C ILE A 129 3.06 8.66 10.46
N PHE A 130 2.42 8.34 11.60
CA PHE A 130 2.07 9.35 12.60
C PHE A 130 3.30 9.96 13.26
N ALA A 131 4.32 9.17 13.56
CA ALA A 131 5.57 9.66 14.13
C ALA A 131 6.33 10.59 13.17
N ASP A 132 6.41 10.23 11.88
CA ASP A 132 7.05 11.06 10.86
C ASP A 132 6.33 12.41 10.70
N VAL A 133 4.99 12.38 10.61
CA VAL A 133 4.18 13.60 10.55
C VAL A 133 4.38 14.46 11.81
N ALA A 134 4.35 13.86 12.99
CA ALA A 134 4.57 14.59 14.25
C ALA A 134 5.96 15.23 14.32
N TYR A 135 7.00 14.50 13.91
CA TYR A 135 8.38 14.99 13.87
C TYR A 135 8.53 16.22 12.97
N TYR A 136 8.00 16.18 11.74
CA TYR A 136 8.06 17.33 10.84
C TYR A 136 7.25 18.52 11.35
N ASN A 137 6.05 18.30 11.89
CA ASN A 137 5.26 19.40 12.46
C ASN A 137 6.01 20.08 13.63
N LEU A 138 6.62 19.30 14.53
CA LEU A 138 7.45 19.84 15.62
C LEU A 138 8.62 20.64 15.07
N PHE A 139 9.36 20.11 14.09
CA PHE A 139 10.45 20.82 13.44
C PHE A 139 9.99 22.18 12.89
N PHE A 140 8.88 22.22 12.17
CA PHE A 140 8.38 23.47 11.62
C PHE A 140 7.87 24.47 12.68
N ILE A 141 7.27 24.00 13.78
CA ILE A 141 6.88 24.85 14.92
C ILE A 141 8.10 25.56 15.50
N PHE A 142 9.23 24.87 15.65
CA PHE A 142 10.43 25.43 16.28
C PHE A 142 11.22 26.36 15.35
N PHE A 143 11.27 26.07 14.05
CA PHE A 143 12.17 26.77 13.13
C PHE A 143 11.49 27.83 12.24
N VAL A 144 10.15 27.84 12.13
CA VAL A 144 9.43 28.78 11.25
C VAL A 144 8.52 29.72 12.05
N PRO A 145 8.82 31.04 12.08
CA PRO A 145 7.93 32.03 12.69
C PRO A 145 6.56 32.05 11.98
N ASN A 146 5.47 32.20 12.74
CA ASN A 146 4.08 32.20 12.26
C ASN A 146 3.57 30.87 11.65
N TYR A 147 4.24 29.74 11.92
CA TYR A 147 3.81 28.42 11.46
C TYR A 147 2.37 28.05 11.86
N ILE A 148 1.91 28.47 13.04
CA ILE A 148 0.59 28.12 13.60
C ILE A 148 -0.56 28.47 12.65
N LEU A 149 -0.48 29.61 11.95
CA LEU A 149 -1.50 30.10 11.03
C LEU A 149 -1.62 29.24 9.74
N ASN A 150 -0.53 28.58 9.34
CA ASN A 150 -0.45 27.76 8.13
C ASN A 150 -0.14 26.29 8.42
N SER A 151 -0.29 25.86 9.68
CA SER A 151 0.12 24.54 10.15
C SER A 151 -0.64 23.45 9.40
N PHE A 152 -1.97 23.53 9.33
CA PHE A 152 -2.80 22.55 8.63
C PHE A 152 -2.44 22.38 7.15
N TYR A 153 -2.21 23.48 6.44
CA TYR A 153 -1.81 23.44 5.03
C TYR A 153 -0.43 22.81 4.85
N THR A 154 0.50 23.11 5.74
CA THR A 154 1.85 22.53 5.69
C THR A 154 1.84 21.05 6.04
N THR A 155 1.05 20.62 7.04
CA THR A 155 0.84 19.21 7.37
C THR A 155 0.23 18.45 6.19
N TYR A 156 -0.77 19.04 5.52
CA TYR A 156 -1.41 18.45 4.35
C TYR A 156 -0.41 18.27 3.19
N LEU A 157 0.41 19.29 2.89
CA LEU A 157 1.44 19.20 1.87
C LEU A 157 2.51 18.14 2.18
N LEU A 158 2.91 18.01 3.46
CA LEU A 158 3.83 16.96 3.91
C LEU A 158 3.23 15.58 3.69
N PHE A 159 1.95 15.40 4.04
CA PHE A 159 1.25 14.14 3.82
C PHE A 159 1.20 13.77 2.33
N ILE A 160 0.87 14.73 1.45
CA ILE A 160 0.89 14.51 0.00
C ILE A 160 2.29 14.11 -0.48
N LYS A 161 3.34 14.81 -0.02
CA LYS A 161 4.72 14.53 -0.42
C LYS A 161 5.16 13.11 -0.05
N ASN A 162 4.70 12.61 1.09
CA ASN A 162 5.05 11.28 1.60
C ASN A 162 4.13 10.17 1.06
N TYR A 163 2.97 10.52 0.51
CA TYR A 163 1.99 9.56 -0.02
C TYR A 163 2.58 8.53 -1.01
N PRO A 164 3.42 8.88 -2.01
CA PRO A 164 4.02 7.91 -2.92
C PRO A 164 4.91 6.89 -2.20
N ILE A 165 5.64 7.34 -1.17
CA ILE A 165 6.52 6.48 -0.38
C ILE A 165 5.67 5.46 0.40
N ILE A 166 4.58 5.92 1.00
CA ILE A 166 3.64 5.03 1.72
C ILE A 166 3.10 3.95 0.77
N VAL A 167 2.68 4.35 -0.42
CA VAL A 167 2.13 3.45 -1.44
C VAL A 167 3.16 2.42 -1.93
N ILE A 168 4.39 2.85 -2.20
CA ILE A 168 5.50 1.96 -2.57
C ILE A 168 5.75 0.92 -1.48
N ILE A 169 5.71 1.33 -0.21
CA ILE A 169 6.06 0.40 0.86
C ILE A 169 4.94 -0.63 1.09
N ILE A 170 3.67 -0.25 0.96
CA ILE A 170 2.56 -1.21 0.94
C ILE A 170 2.76 -2.24 -0.18
N TYR A 171 3.17 -1.80 -1.37
CA TYR A 171 3.45 -2.72 -2.48
C TYR A 171 4.60 -3.69 -2.17
N VAL A 172 5.70 -3.19 -1.60
CA VAL A 172 6.84 -4.02 -1.16
C VAL A 172 6.42 -5.02 -0.09
N LEU A 173 5.55 -4.61 0.84
CA LEU A 173 5.02 -5.48 1.89
C LEU A 173 4.20 -6.62 1.30
N ILE A 174 3.28 -6.32 0.37
CA ILE A 174 2.45 -7.31 -0.31
C ILE A 174 3.34 -8.29 -1.08
N SER A 175 4.25 -7.78 -1.91
CA SER A 175 5.19 -8.61 -2.67
C SER A 175 6.03 -9.51 -1.76
N GLY A 176 6.56 -8.96 -0.67
CA GLY A 176 7.35 -9.71 0.31
C GLY A 176 6.55 -10.81 1.02
N THR A 177 5.30 -10.55 1.39
CA THR A 177 4.43 -11.57 2.01
C THR A 177 4.11 -12.71 1.06
N ILE A 178 3.82 -12.41 -0.21
CA ILE A 178 3.54 -13.44 -1.24
C ILE A 178 4.80 -14.27 -1.51
N LEU A 179 5.95 -13.61 -1.69
CA LEU A 179 7.23 -14.29 -1.92
C LEU A 179 7.61 -15.18 -0.73
N GLY A 180 7.40 -14.67 0.50
CA GLY A 180 7.64 -15.42 1.73
C GLY A 180 6.76 -16.67 1.84
N LEU A 181 5.47 -16.57 1.49
CA LEU A 181 4.58 -17.72 1.40
C LEU A 181 5.10 -18.75 0.38
N VAL A 182 5.36 -18.32 -0.86
CA VAL A 182 5.87 -19.21 -1.92
C VAL A 182 7.16 -19.93 -1.50
N HIS A 183 8.10 -19.21 -0.87
CA HIS A 183 9.37 -19.79 -0.42
C HIS A 183 9.16 -20.84 0.70
N VAL A 184 8.21 -20.64 1.61
CA VAL A 184 7.88 -21.66 2.61
C VAL A 184 7.39 -22.93 1.92
N TYR A 185 6.50 -22.81 0.93
CA TYR A 185 5.97 -23.96 0.20
C TYR A 185 7.00 -24.70 -0.67
N THR A 186 7.97 -24.01 -1.28
CA THR A 186 8.97 -24.67 -2.14
C THR A 186 10.08 -25.41 -1.40
N PHE A 187 10.30 -25.13 -0.11
CA PHE A 187 11.37 -25.77 0.68
C PHE A 187 10.85 -26.84 1.68
N THR A 188 9.53 -26.96 1.85
CA THR A 188 8.91 -28.01 2.67
C THR A 188 8.36 -29.20 1.85
N SER A 189 8.52 -29.17 0.53
CA SER A 189 8.27 -30.31 -0.39
C SER A 189 9.57 -31.04 -0.70
#